data_AF-A0A3A0E0M1-F1
#
_entry.id   AF-A0A3A0E0M1-F1
#
_cell.length_a   1.000
_cell.length_b   1.000
_cell.length_c   1.000
_cell.angle_alpha   90.00
_cell.angle_beta   90.00
_cell.angle_gamma   90.00
#
_symmetry.space_group_name_H-M   'P 1'
#
loop_
_entity.id
_entity.type
_entity.pdbx_description
1 polymer ?
#
loop_
_entity_poly.entity_id
_entity_poly.type
_entity_poly.pdbx_seq_one_letter_code
_entity_poly.pdbx_strand_id
1 'polypeptide(L)'
;MERGKAVGVVFDGLQTPGEGLVRAAKLPRLARATFRHASLSAAAIRPLGEAEKLAEITIEEPVNAIPEEAIAALGELGTLRKLTLRGVAIGEDEEAALKNRLPRVIVVLEPPSAAGDEPRSTAQMPDKVQSVW
;
A
#
# COMPACT_ATOMS: atom_id res chain seq x y z
N MET A 1 5.69 15.55 -26.70
CA MET A 1 6.23 15.47 -25.32
C MET A 1 6.35 14.01 -24.96
N GLU A 2 7.56 13.45 -24.97
CA GLU A 2 7.78 12.07 -24.55
C GLU A 2 7.35 11.92 -23.09
N ARG A 3 6.32 11.12 -22.83
CA ARG A 3 5.99 10.66 -21.48
C ARG A 3 7.13 9.73 -21.06
N GLY A 4 8.25 10.32 -20.62
CA GLY A 4 9.39 9.60 -20.10
C GLY A 4 8.89 8.62 -19.04
N LYS A 5 9.11 7.33 -19.29
CA LYS A 5 8.56 6.21 -18.52
C LYS A 5 8.67 6.49 -17.02
N ALA A 6 7.52 6.68 -16.37
CA ALA A 6 7.42 6.90 -14.93
C ALA A 6 8.07 5.73 -14.19
N VAL A 7 9.08 6.01 -13.37
CA VAL A 7 9.82 4.98 -12.63
C VAL A 7 9.05 4.64 -11.36
N GLY A 8 8.76 3.35 -11.19
CA GLY A 8 8.23 2.79 -9.95
C GLY A 8 9.33 2.04 -9.22
N VAL A 9 9.44 2.25 -7.91
CA VAL A 9 10.35 1.48 -7.05
C VAL A 9 9.51 0.68 -6.07
N VAL A 10 9.81 -0.61 -5.96
CA VAL A 10 9.20 -1.52 -4.99
C VAL A 10 10.21 -1.76 -3.88
N PHE A 11 9.76 -1.56 -2.65
CA PHE A 11 10.48 -1.86 -1.44
C PHE A 11 9.75 -2.98 -0.72
N ASP A 12 10.36 -4.15 -0.62
CA ASP A 12 9.80 -5.32 0.05
C ASP A 12 10.60 -5.61 1.32
N GLY A 13 9.91 -5.85 2.45
CA GLY A 13 10.55 -6.24 3.71
C GLY A 13 11.35 -5.15 4.41
N LEU A 14 11.09 -3.87 4.13
CA LEU A 14 11.80 -2.76 4.78
C LEU A 14 11.38 -2.62 6.25
N GLN A 15 12.29 -2.93 7.17
CA GLN A 15 12.11 -2.70 8.60
C GLN A 15 12.59 -1.30 9.04
N THR A 16 13.44 -0.62 8.26
CA THR A 16 14.01 0.69 8.60
C THR A 16 14.12 1.60 7.36
N PRO A 17 14.16 2.94 7.54
CA PRO A 17 14.54 3.87 6.49
C PRO A 17 16.00 3.65 6.09
N GLY A 18 16.24 2.71 5.18
CA GLY A 18 17.56 2.43 4.65
C GLY A 18 18.00 3.48 3.64
N GLU A 19 19.32 3.55 3.38
CA GLU A 19 19.92 4.35 2.30
C GLU A 19 19.21 4.17 0.94
N GLY A 20 18.61 2.99 0.70
CA GLY A 20 17.85 2.71 -0.51
C GLY A 20 16.70 3.69 -0.76
N LEU A 21 16.05 4.16 0.31
CA LEU A 21 14.92 5.07 0.21
C LEU A 21 15.36 6.52 -0.06
N VAL A 22 16.45 6.93 0.59
CA VAL A 22 17.13 8.21 0.32
C VAL A 22 17.65 8.25 -1.12
N ARG A 23 18.20 7.14 -1.62
CA ARG A 23 18.65 7.05 -3.02
C ARG A 23 17.48 7.07 -4.00
N ALA A 24 16.38 6.39 -3.69
CA ALA A 24 15.19 6.42 -4.53
C ALA A 24 14.58 7.81 -4.62
N ALA A 25 14.54 8.57 -3.52
CA ALA A 25 14.04 9.94 -3.50
C ALA A 25 14.79 10.87 -4.47
N LYS A 26 16.08 10.61 -4.71
CA LYS A 26 16.93 11.36 -5.64
C LYS A 26 16.71 10.99 -7.11
N LEU A 27 15.86 10.01 -7.43
CA LEU A 27 15.62 9.63 -8.81
C LEU A 27 14.73 10.68 -9.50
N PRO A 28 15.22 11.37 -10.55
CA PRO A 28 14.55 12.53 -11.18
C PRO A 28 13.26 12.19 -11.96
N ARG A 29 12.88 10.91 -11.95
CA ARG A 29 11.70 10.34 -12.62
C ARG A 29 10.92 9.39 -11.73
N LEU A 30 11.22 9.34 -10.43
CA LEU A 30 10.42 8.57 -9.49
C LEU A 30 9.02 9.16 -9.44
N ALA A 31 8.05 8.36 -9.85
CA ALA A 31 6.65 8.74 -9.86
C ALA A 31 5.81 7.89 -8.90
N ARG A 32 6.28 6.67 -8.63
CA ARG A 32 5.55 5.65 -7.87
C ARG A 32 6.48 4.97 -6.87
N ALA A 33 6.04 4.86 -5.63
CA ALA A 33 6.73 4.08 -4.61
C ALA A 33 5.77 3.03 -4.04
N THR A 34 6.20 1.78 -4.04
CA THR A 34 5.42 0.66 -3.51
C THR A 34 6.14 0.08 -2.31
N PHE A 35 5.46 -0.03 -1.18
CA PHE A 35 5.95 -0.58 0.07
C PHE A 35 5.22 -1.88 0.35
N ARG A 36 5.91 -3.02 0.27
CA ARG A 36 5.40 -4.35 0.59
C ARG A 36 6.02 -4.84 1.88
N HIS A 37 5.22 -5.41 2.79
CA HIS A 37 5.73 -6.01 4.02
C HIS A 37 6.69 -5.07 4.77
N ALA A 38 6.39 -3.77 4.74
CA ALA A 38 7.27 -2.73 5.27
C ALA A 38 6.68 -2.13 6.54
N SER A 39 7.55 -1.74 7.47
CA SER A 39 7.17 -0.94 8.62
C SER A 39 7.32 0.54 8.27
N LEU A 40 6.19 1.22 8.10
CA LEU A 40 6.18 2.64 7.77
C LEU A 40 6.35 3.50 9.01
N SER A 41 7.23 4.49 8.93
CA SER A 41 7.44 5.51 9.94
C SER A 41 7.61 6.87 9.27
N ALA A 42 7.43 7.96 10.01
CA ALA A 42 7.68 9.30 9.48
C ALA A 42 9.10 9.44 8.91
N ALA A 43 10.09 8.79 9.54
CA ALA A 43 11.48 8.78 9.07
C ALA A 43 11.66 8.05 7.73
N ALA A 44 10.84 7.05 7.42
CA ALA A 44 10.82 6.37 6.13
C ALA A 44 10.09 7.15 5.04
N ILE A 45 9.07 7.93 5.40
CA ILE A 45 8.31 8.71 4.42
C ILE A 45 9.04 10.02 4.06
N ARG A 46 9.59 10.73 5.04
CA ARG A 46 10.16 12.08 4.85
C ARG A 46 11.16 12.24 3.70
N PRO A 47 12.11 11.32 3.47
CA PRO A 47 13.04 11.42 2.34
C PRO A 47 12.32 11.49 0.99
N LEU A 48 11.15 10.86 0.85
CA LEU A 48 10.36 10.92 -0.37
C LEU A 48 9.82 12.33 -0.69
N GLY A 49 9.84 13.26 0.27
CA GLY A 49 9.52 14.66 0.03
C GLY A 49 10.48 15.34 -0.95
N GLU A 50 11.70 14.82 -1.10
CA GLU A 50 12.67 15.31 -2.09
C GLU A 50 12.34 14.84 -3.51
N ALA A 51 11.44 13.86 -3.68
CA ALA A 51 11.07 13.34 -4.99
C ALA A 51 10.03 14.26 -5.67
N GLU A 52 10.52 15.19 -6.48
CA GLU A 52 9.73 16.23 -7.16
C GLU A 52 8.60 15.70 -8.06
N LYS A 53 8.64 14.41 -8.44
CA LYS A 53 7.66 13.78 -9.34
C LYS A 53 6.86 12.66 -8.70
N LEU A 54 7.09 12.36 -7.42
CA LEU A 54 6.39 11.29 -6.74
C LEU A 54 4.92 11.65 -6.61
N ALA A 55 4.07 10.92 -7.32
CA ALA A 55 2.63 11.18 -7.37
C ALA A 55 1.81 10.07 -6.70
N GLU A 56 2.33 8.85 -6.64
CA GLU A 56 1.60 7.70 -6.12
C GLU A 56 2.45 6.92 -5.11
N ILE A 57 1.85 6.61 -3.97
CA ILE A 57 2.39 5.69 -2.98
C ILE A 57 1.41 4.54 -2.81
N THR A 58 1.92 3.31 -2.91
CA THR A 58 1.17 2.10 -2.63
C THR A 58 1.78 1.43 -1.40
N ILE A 59 0.94 1.08 -0.43
CA ILE A 59 1.30 0.36 0.78
C ILE A 59 0.54 -0.96 0.71
N GLU A 60 1.27 -2.06 0.58
CA GLU A 60 0.74 -3.41 0.46
C GLU A 60 1.19 -4.22 1.69
N GLU A 61 0.22 -4.77 2.41
CA GLU A 61 0.46 -5.72 3.51
C GLU A 61 1.52 -5.21 4.51
N PRO A 62 1.32 -4.02 5.12
CA PRO A 62 2.28 -3.46 6.05
C PRO A 62 2.42 -4.37 7.27
N VAL A 63 3.62 -4.43 7.84
CA VAL A 63 3.91 -5.29 9.00
C VAL A 63 3.09 -4.85 10.23
N ASN A 64 2.86 -3.54 10.35
CA ASN A 64 2.15 -2.92 11.45
C ASN A 64 1.13 -1.92 10.92
N ALA A 65 0.19 -1.52 11.78
CA ALA A 65 -0.67 -0.37 11.51
C ALA A 65 0.16 0.86 11.16
N ILE A 66 -0.32 1.67 10.21
CA ILE A 66 0.39 2.87 9.77
C ILE A 66 0.29 3.90 10.90
N PRO A 67 1.41 4.27 11.52
CA PRO A 67 1.38 5.14 12.68
C PRO A 67 1.02 6.57 12.26
N GLU A 68 0.43 7.35 13.17
CA GLU A 68 -0.09 8.68 12.89
C GLU A 68 0.98 9.63 12.32
N GLU A 69 2.22 9.54 12.81
CA GLU A 69 3.32 10.36 12.31
C GLU A 69 3.66 10.05 10.84
N ALA A 70 3.47 8.81 10.39
CA ALA A 70 3.69 8.44 9.00
C ALA A 70 2.59 9.02 8.09
N ILE A 71 1.35 9.06 8.58
CA ILE A 71 0.22 9.70 7.88
C ILE A 71 0.47 11.21 7.76
N ALA A 72 0.91 11.86 8.83
CA ALA A 72 1.27 13.27 8.80
C ALA A 72 2.37 13.54 7.77
N ALA A 73 3.43 12.73 7.77
CA ALA A 73 4.52 12.83 6.81
C ALA A 73 4.06 12.61 5.35
N LEU A 74 3.11 11.71 5.10
CA LEU A 74 2.49 11.55 3.77
C LEU A 74 1.76 12.81 3.31
N GLY A 75 1.16 13.57 4.24
CA GLY A 75 0.51 14.85 3.97
C GLY A 75 1.48 15.99 3.67
N GLU A 76 2.72 15.90 4.16
CA GLU A 76 3.80 16.85 3.84
C GLU A 76 4.34 16.67 2.41
N LEU A 77 4.06 15.54 1.76
CA LEU A 77 4.47 15.27 0.38
C LEU A 77 3.64 16.09 -0.61
N GLY A 78 4.08 17.31 -0.94
CA GLY A 78 3.33 18.25 -1.79
C GLY A 78 3.01 17.74 -3.21
N THR A 79 3.78 16.76 -3.69
CA THR A 79 3.66 16.12 -5.01
C THR A 79 2.73 14.92 -5.00
N LEU A 80 2.45 14.33 -3.83
CA LEU A 80 1.61 13.15 -3.70
C LEU A 80 0.17 13.47 -4.13
N ARG A 81 -0.41 12.57 -4.91
CA ARG A 81 -1.78 12.67 -5.43
C ARG A 81 -2.60 11.43 -5.13
N LYS A 82 -1.97 10.26 -5.00
CA LYS A 82 -2.65 9.00 -4.75
C LYS A 82 -1.94 8.20 -3.66
N LEU A 83 -2.72 7.75 -2.69
CA LEU A 83 -2.30 6.79 -1.68
C LEU A 83 -3.15 5.54 -1.84
N THR A 84 -2.54 4.40 -2.09
CA THR A 84 -3.24 3.12 -2.19
C THR A 84 -2.84 2.25 -1.02
N LEU A 85 -3.83 1.83 -0.23
CA LEU A 85 -3.65 0.91 0.90
C LEU A 85 -4.25 -0.43 0.49
N ARG A 86 -3.40 -1.46 0.36
CA ARG A 86 -3.81 -2.81 -0.05
C ARG A 86 -3.50 -3.79 1.06
N GLY A 87 -4.50 -4.58 1.45
CA GLY A 87 -4.35 -5.53 2.56
C GLY A 87 -4.11 -4.87 3.91
N VAL A 88 -4.51 -3.60 4.06
CA VAL A 88 -4.53 -2.92 5.35
C VAL A 88 -5.94 -3.04 5.91
N ALA A 89 -6.08 -3.68 7.06
CA ALA A 89 -7.34 -3.69 7.80
C ALA A 89 -7.47 -2.35 8.51
N ILE A 90 -8.22 -1.41 7.91
CA ILE A 90 -8.60 -0.15 8.56
C ILE A 90 -10.12 -0.09 8.66
N GLY A 91 -10.63 0.46 9.76
CA GLY A 91 -12.06 0.74 9.93
C GLY A 91 -12.53 1.93 9.08
N GLU A 92 -13.85 2.08 8.94
CA GLU A 92 -14.48 3.23 8.26
C GLU A 92 -14.09 4.56 8.92
N ASP A 93 -13.98 4.58 10.26
CA ASP A 93 -13.53 5.75 11.03
C ASP A 93 -12.08 6.14 10.69
N GLU A 94 -11.17 5.17 10.57
CA GLU A 94 -9.79 5.41 10.17
C GLU A 94 -9.67 5.86 8.72
N GLU A 95 -10.48 5.30 7.81
CA GLU A 95 -10.57 5.77 6.42
C GLU A 95 -10.99 7.24 6.35
N ALA A 96 -12.05 7.61 7.09
CA ALA A 96 -12.53 8.97 7.15
C ALA A 96 -11.48 9.92 7.74
N ALA A 97 -10.77 9.48 8.79
CA ALA A 97 -9.67 10.22 9.39
C ALA A 97 -8.52 10.44 8.39
N LEU A 98 -8.15 9.41 7.62
CA LEU A 98 -7.12 9.50 6.58
C LEU A 98 -7.50 10.50 5.49
N LYS A 99 -8.74 10.43 4.98
CA LYS A 99 -9.25 11.36 3.96
C LYS A 99 -9.28 12.80 4.47
N ASN A 100 -9.65 13.01 5.74
CA ASN A 100 -9.64 14.33 6.37
C ASN A 100 -8.21 14.87 6.57
N ARG A 101 -7.24 14.02 6.89
CA ARG A 101 -5.83 14.42 7.08
C ARG A 101 -5.08 14.62 5.78
N LEU A 102 -5.49 13.94 4.72
CA LEU A 102 -4.89 14.01 3.39
C LEU A 102 -5.90 14.54 2.36
N PRO A 103 -6.47 15.75 2.54
CA PRO A 103 -7.56 16.24 1.70
C PRO A 103 -7.16 16.47 0.23
N ARG A 104 -5.85 16.47 -0.06
CA ARG A 104 -5.28 16.64 -1.40
C ARG A 104 -4.88 15.32 -2.07
N VAL A 105 -4.96 14.21 -1.34
CA VAL A 105 -4.51 12.89 -1.79
C VAL A 105 -5.72 11.98 -1.92
N ILE A 106 -5.83 11.31 -3.06
CA ILE A 106 -6.84 10.30 -3.30
C ILE A 106 -6.43 9.05 -2.53
N VAL A 107 -7.13 8.75 -1.43
CA VAL A 107 -6.97 7.50 -0.67
C VAL A 107 -7.82 6.42 -1.32
N VAL A 108 -7.17 5.37 -1.81
CA VAL A 108 -7.80 4.17 -2.38
C VAL A 108 -7.53 3.02 -1.43
N LEU A 109 -8.59 2.42 -0.91
CA LEU A 109 -8.50 1.18 -0.16
C LEU A 109 -8.79 0.02 -1.11
N GLU A 110 -7.84 -0.90 -1.20
CA GLU A 110 -8.07 -2.17 -1.88
C GLU A 110 -8.13 -3.26 -0.81
N PRO A 111 -9.19 -4.08 -0.79
CA PRO A 111 -9.23 -5.23 0.10
C PRO A 111 -7.98 -6.09 -0.17
N PRO A 112 -7.48 -6.84 0.83
CA PRO A 112 -6.48 -7.87 0.57
C PRO A 112 -7.04 -8.71 -0.57
N SER A 113 -6.40 -8.64 -1.73
CA SER A 113 -6.81 -9.44 -2.87
C SER A 113 -6.65 -10.86 -2.39
N ALA A 114 -7.78 -11.56 -2.21
CA ALA A 114 -7.79 -12.96 -1.88
C ALA A 114 -7.08 -13.67 -3.04
N ALA A 115 -5.76 -13.79 -2.93
CA ALA A 115 -4.97 -14.60 -3.81
C ALA A 115 -5.34 -16.05 -3.48
N GLY A 116 -6.40 -16.54 -4.13
CA GLY A 116 -6.69 -17.95 -4.24
C GLY A 116 -7.76 -18.54 -3.33
N ASP A 117 -8.86 -17.84 -3.03
CA ASP A 117 -10.10 -18.55 -2.66
C ASP A 117 -11.10 -18.45 -3.82
N GLU A 118 -10.79 -19.20 -4.90
CA GLU A 118 -11.88 -19.94 -5.50
C GLU A 118 -12.50 -20.74 -4.34
N PRO A 119 -13.81 -20.66 -4.08
CA PRO A 119 -14.43 -21.64 -3.23
C PRO A 119 -14.17 -22.97 -3.93
N ARG A 120 -13.23 -23.78 -3.42
CA ARG A 120 -13.21 -25.20 -3.73
C ARG A 120 -14.52 -25.71 -3.22
N SER A 121 -15.49 -25.70 -4.12
CA SER A 121 -16.77 -26.33 -3.99
C SER A 121 -16.48 -27.74 -3.51
N THR A 122 -16.67 -27.96 -2.21
CA THR A 122 -16.68 -29.28 -1.59
C THR A 122 -17.97 -29.96 -2.03
N ALA A 123 -18.13 -30.15 -3.33
CA ALA A 123 -18.98 -31.18 -3.89
C ALA A 123 -18.24 -32.52 -3.75
N GLN A 124 -17.97 -32.92 -2.50
CA GLN A 124 -17.71 -34.33 -2.20
C GLN A 124 -19.09 -34.99 -2.09
N MET A 125 -19.33 -35.88 -3.05
CA MET A 125 -20.55 -36.63 -3.33
C MET A 125 -21.23 -37.24 -2.08
N PRO A 126 -22.57 -37.45 -2.12
CA PRO A 126 -23.25 -38.29 -1.14
C PRO A 126 -22.79 -39.76 -1.31
N ASP A 127 -22.04 -40.30 -0.35
CA ASP A 127 -21.70 -41.72 -0.31
C ASP A 127 -22.89 -42.53 0.24
N LYS A 128 -23.47 -43.32 -0.67
CA LYS A 128 -24.17 -44.61 -0.49
C LYS A 128 -25.50 -44.61 0.28
N VAL A 129 -26.60 -44.88 -0.43
CA VAL A 129 -27.15 -46.21 -0.77
C VAL A 129 -27.77 -46.93 0.42
N GLN A 130 -29.05 -47.24 0.24
CA GLN A 130 -30.00 -47.72 1.21
C GLN A 130 -29.60 -49.10 1.79
N SER A 131 -29.76 -49.25 3.10
CA SER A 131 -29.86 -50.57 3.72
C SER A 131 -31.27 -51.12 3.46
N VAL A 132 -31.35 -52.26 2.80
CA VAL A 132 -32.55 -53.11 2.75
C VAL A 132 -32.36 -54.21 3.79
N TRP A 133 -33.28 -54.28 4.75
CA TRP A 133 -33.55 -55.47 5.57
C TRP A 133 -34.83 -56.12 5.07
#